data_AF-A0A2A3FU87-F1
#
_entry.id   AF-A0A2A3FU87-F1
#
_cell.length_a   1.000
_cell.length_b   1.000
_cell.length_c   1.000
_cell.angle_alpha   90.00
_cell.angle_beta   90.00
_cell.angle_gamma   90.00
#
_symmetry.space_group_name_H-M   'P 1'
#
loop_
_entity.id
_entity.type
_entity.pdbx_description
1 polymer ?
#
loop_
_entity_poly.entity_id
_entity_poly.type
_entity_poly.pdbx_seq_one_letter_code
_entity_poly.pdbx_strand_id
1 'polypeptide(L)'
;MARERAEQLVREVVELYGAGLQRVLDIIGDRDDDLVERLAADELVASLLLVNGLHPHDVETRVASALDSVRPYLGSHGGDVELLGVVDGVVRLRLTGSCQSCPSSAVTLELAVKDAVLAAAPETVDIEVVGATPAAGSGLIAAESLFSHVHPNGLDGSSGTGTWVSVPELEELTPGEVAGFSVAGLPILVCRIGEQLFAYRDRCAACTHSLAGATLQRKAGGQVGDAVLRCPSCRAHFDPRRAGLRLDGDADAETLSPLPVLVRDGVVSVAVPAAEVA
;
A
#
# COMPACT_ATOMS: atom_id res chain seq x y z
N MET A 1 -11.66 44.01 0.59
CA MET A 1 -13.06 44.13 1.06
C MET A 1 -13.91 42.87 0.77
N ALA A 2 -14.31 42.55 -0.47
CA ALA A 2 -15.18 41.40 -0.73
C ALA A 2 -14.50 40.04 -0.44
N ARG A 3 -13.24 39.88 -0.89
CA ARG A 3 -12.42 38.69 -0.63
C ARG A 3 -12.17 38.46 0.86
N GLU A 4 -11.72 39.48 1.59
CA GLU A 4 -11.46 39.39 3.04
C GLU A 4 -12.72 39.01 3.83
N ARG A 5 -13.89 39.56 3.46
CA ARG A 5 -15.17 39.19 4.09
C ARG A 5 -15.55 37.74 3.80
N ALA A 6 -15.28 37.25 2.58
CA ALA A 6 -15.52 35.86 2.23
C ALA A 6 -14.58 34.92 3.00
N GLU A 7 -13.29 35.24 3.08
CA GLU A 7 -12.29 34.47 3.86
C GLU A 7 -12.64 34.44 5.35
N GLN A 8 -13.09 35.57 5.91
CA GLN A 8 -13.55 35.64 7.30
C GLN A 8 -14.79 34.76 7.54
N LEU A 9 -15.79 34.84 6.66
CA LEU A 9 -17.00 34.01 6.77
C LEU A 9 -16.66 32.52 6.71
N VAL A 10 -15.80 32.11 5.77
CA VAL A 10 -15.37 30.71 5.65
C VAL A 10 -14.68 30.25 6.93
N ARG A 11 -13.80 31.07 7.52
CA ARG A 11 -13.13 30.73 8.78
C ARG A 11 -14.13 30.53 9.92
N GLU A 12 -15.06 31.46 10.11
CA GLU A 12 -16.08 31.37 11.16
C GLU A 12 -16.98 30.13 10.98
N VAL A 13 -17.33 29.80 9.74
CA VAL A 13 -18.14 28.62 9.43
C VAL A 13 -17.36 27.32 9.72
N VAL A 14 -16.08 27.25 9.33
CA VAL A 14 -15.23 26.09 9.61
C VAL A 14 -15.01 25.92 11.12
N GLU A 15 -14.75 27.02 11.85
CA GLU A 15 -14.62 27.00 13.32
C GLU A 15 -15.92 26.51 13.99
N LEU A 16 -17.08 26.96 13.51
CA LEU A 16 -18.38 26.49 14.02
C LEU A 16 -18.58 24.99 13.78
N TYR A 17 -18.26 24.50 12.58
CA TYR A 17 -18.38 23.08 12.26
C TYR A 17 -17.40 22.21 13.06
N GLY A 18 -16.15 22.66 13.22
CA GLY A 18 -15.16 21.99 14.05
C GLY A 18 -15.62 21.86 15.50
N ALA A 19 -16.13 22.95 16.09
CA ALA A 19 -16.68 22.94 17.45
C ALA A 19 -17.91 22.02 17.58
N GLY A 20 -18.77 21.99 16.55
CA GLY A 20 -19.90 21.07 16.50
C GLY A 20 -19.45 19.61 16.45
N LEU A 21 -18.47 19.29 15.61
CA LEU A 21 -17.93 17.94 15.47
C LEU A 21 -17.24 17.45 16.74
N GLN A 22 -16.45 18.31 17.39
CA GLN A 22 -15.86 18.02 18.70
C GLN A 22 -16.95 17.69 19.72
N ARG A 23 -18.01 18.51 19.78
CA ARG A 23 -19.09 18.26 20.74
C ARG A 23 -19.83 16.95 20.48
N VAL A 24 -20.00 16.57 19.22
CA VAL A 24 -20.58 15.27 18.84
C VAL A 24 -19.68 14.13 19.31
N LEU A 25 -18.37 14.23 19.07
CA LEU A 25 -17.41 13.23 19.53
C LEU A 25 -17.39 13.11 21.06
N ASP A 26 -17.40 14.21 21.81
CA ASP A 26 -17.45 14.18 23.27
C ASP A 26 -18.70 13.41 23.77
N ILE A 27 -19.87 13.68 23.17
CA ILE A 27 -21.14 13.02 23.55
C ILE A 27 -21.11 11.52 23.25
N ILE A 28 -20.45 11.12 22.16
CA ILE A 28 -20.33 9.72 21.75
C ILE A 28 -19.30 8.99 22.62
N GLY A 29 -18.10 9.57 22.78
CA GLY A 29 -17.00 8.98 23.55
C GLY A 29 -17.35 8.76 25.02
N ASP A 30 -18.18 9.62 25.61
CA ASP A 30 -18.71 9.41 26.98
C ASP A 30 -19.55 8.11 27.13
N ARG A 31 -19.93 7.47 26.02
CA ARG A 31 -20.89 6.35 25.98
C ARG A 31 -20.37 5.10 25.29
N ASP A 32 -19.57 5.27 24.22
CA ASP A 32 -19.23 4.19 23.31
C ASP A 32 -17.90 4.46 22.58
N ASP A 33 -16.80 3.97 23.18
CA ASP A 33 -15.45 4.05 22.59
C ASP A 33 -15.35 3.25 21.27
N ASP A 34 -16.09 2.14 21.13
CA ASP A 34 -16.07 1.33 19.90
C ASP A 34 -16.65 2.10 18.71
N LEU A 35 -17.69 2.91 18.95
CA LEU A 35 -18.21 3.79 17.91
C LEU A 35 -17.20 4.86 17.48
N VAL A 36 -16.40 5.41 18.41
CA VAL A 36 -15.32 6.35 18.07
C VAL A 36 -14.26 5.67 17.21
N GLU A 37 -13.87 4.45 17.56
CA GLU A 37 -12.92 3.67 16.74
C GLU A 37 -13.46 3.40 15.34
N ARG A 38 -14.74 3.05 15.21
CA ARG A 38 -15.38 2.85 13.90
C ARG A 38 -15.44 4.12 13.05
N LEU A 39 -15.62 5.28 13.67
CA LEU A 39 -15.56 6.57 12.99
C LEU A 39 -14.13 6.89 12.54
N ALA A 40 -13.13 6.56 13.36
CA ALA A 40 -11.72 6.73 13.00
C ALA A 40 -11.22 5.73 11.94
N ALA A 41 -11.89 4.58 11.81
CA ALA A 41 -11.60 3.60 10.78
C ALA A 41 -12.23 3.95 9.41
N ASP A 42 -13.22 4.84 9.37
CA ASP A 42 -13.79 5.35 8.12
C ASP A 42 -12.90 6.46 7.57
N GLU A 43 -12.43 6.32 6.33
CA GLU A 43 -11.41 7.19 5.75
C GLU A 43 -11.86 8.65 5.56
N LEU A 44 -13.12 8.86 5.16
CA LEU A 44 -13.68 10.19 4.98
C LEU A 44 -13.88 10.89 6.32
N VAL A 45 -14.40 10.14 7.31
CA VAL A 45 -14.58 10.68 8.66
C VAL A 45 -13.22 10.93 9.31
N ALA A 46 -12.26 10.01 9.22
CA ALA A 46 -10.90 10.18 9.73
C ALA A 46 -10.24 11.43 9.12
N SER A 47 -10.36 11.64 7.81
CA SER A 47 -9.87 12.85 7.13
C SER A 47 -10.52 14.12 7.66
N LEU A 48 -11.84 14.11 7.87
CA LEU A 48 -12.57 15.23 8.47
C LEU A 48 -12.10 15.51 9.90
N LEU A 49 -11.88 14.47 10.71
CA LEU A 49 -11.37 14.58 12.07
C LEU A 49 -9.95 15.16 12.08
N LEU A 50 -9.07 14.71 11.18
CA LEU A 50 -7.71 15.22 11.05
C LEU A 50 -7.67 16.70 10.70
N VAL A 51 -8.46 17.14 9.70
CA VAL A 51 -8.53 18.56 9.30
C VAL A 51 -8.98 19.47 10.44
N ASN A 52 -9.77 18.94 11.38
CA ASN A 52 -10.23 19.68 12.56
C ASN A 52 -9.38 19.42 13.83
N GLY A 53 -8.32 18.60 13.75
CA GLY A 53 -7.48 18.25 14.91
C GLY A 53 -8.21 17.42 15.98
N LEU A 54 -9.20 16.63 15.57
CA LEU A 54 -10.10 15.85 16.45
C LEU A 54 -9.89 14.34 16.33
N HIS A 55 -8.87 13.90 15.60
CA HIS A 55 -8.62 12.47 15.44
C HIS A 55 -8.23 11.84 16.79
N PRO A 56 -8.83 10.70 17.20
CA PRO A 56 -8.61 10.12 18.54
C PRO A 56 -7.19 9.57 18.71
N HIS A 57 -6.61 9.05 17.63
CA HIS A 57 -5.24 8.53 17.60
C HIS A 57 -4.23 9.62 17.28
N ASP A 58 -3.09 9.60 17.99
CA ASP A 58 -1.93 10.46 17.70
C ASP A 58 -1.23 10.07 16.38
N VAL A 59 -0.28 10.90 15.95
CA VAL A 59 0.44 10.70 14.68
C VAL A 59 1.15 9.35 14.66
N GLU A 60 1.83 8.97 15.75
CA GLU A 60 2.58 7.71 15.80
C GLU A 60 1.67 6.49 15.68
N THR A 61 0.53 6.48 16.37
CA THR A 61 -0.45 5.40 16.31
C THR A 61 -1.05 5.26 14.91
N ARG A 62 -1.39 6.39 14.26
CA ARG A 62 -1.91 6.38 12.89
C ARG A 62 -0.87 5.88 11.88
N VAL A 63 0.38 6.34 12.02
CA VAL A 63 1.49 5.86 11.18
C VAL A 63 1.69 4.36 11.39
N ALA A 64 1.70 3.87 12.63
CA ALA A 64 1.83 2.45 12.90
C ALA A 64 0.72 1.62 12.23
N SER A 65 -0.54 2.06 12.33
CA SER A 65 -1.68 1.42 11.67
C SER A 65 -1.54 1.41 10.14
N ALA A 66 -1.10 2.54 9.56
CA ALA A 66 -0.83 2.63 8.13
C ALA A 66 0.26 1.65 7.69
N LEU A 67 1.34 1.52 8.47
CA LEU A 67 2.40 0.55 8.20
C LEU A 67 1.86 -0.89 8.27
N ASP A 68 1.03 -1.21 9.26
CA ASP A 68 0.41 -2.53 9.37
C ASP A 68 -0.43 -2.90 8.15
N SER A 69 -1.09 -1.92 7.51
CA SER A 69 -1.84 -2.15 6.26
C SER A 69 -0.96 -2.55 5.07
N VAL A 70 0.29 -2.07 5.01
CA VAL A 70 1.23 -2.37 3.91
C VAL A 70 2.12 -3.57 4.20
N ARG A 71 2.27 -3.99 5.46
CA ARG A 71 3.08 -5.15 5.87
C ARG A 71 2.78 -6.44 5.08
N PRO A 72 1.53 -6.82 4.75
CA PRO A 72 1.27 -8.02 3.95
C PRO A 72 1.94 -7.96 2.58
N TYR A 73 1.94 -6.78 1.95
CA TYR A 73 2.63 -6.56 0.68
C TYR A 73 4.14 -6.64 0.85
N LEU A 74 4.71 -5.95 1.84
CA LEU A 74 6.15 -6.01 2.14
C LEU A 74 6.63 -7.43 2.45
N GLY A 75 5.88 -8.14 3.31
CA GLY A 75 6.14 -9.51 3.73
C GLY A 75 6.10 -10.49 2.56
N SER A 76 5.21 -10.25 1.58
CA SER A 76 5.20 -11.03 0.34
C SER A 76 6.56 -10.94 -0.37
N HIS A 77 7.16 -9.76 -0.40
CA HIS A 77 8.49 -9.54 -0.98
C HIS A 77 9.65 -9.94 -0.06
N GLY A 78 9.37 -10.62 1.07
CA GLY A 78 10.39 -11.03 2.02
C GLY A 78 11.05 -9.84 2.73
N GLY A 79 10.32 -8.75 2.93
CA GLY A 79 10.75 -7.61 3.72
C GLY A 79 9.69 -7.16 4.71
N ASP A 80 10.01 -6.13 5.49
CA ASP A 80 9.12 -5.56 6.49
C ASP A 80 9.52 -4.10 6.77
N VAL A 81 8.71 -3.38 7.54
CA VAL A 81 8.95 -2.01 7.95
C VAL A 81 8.78 -1.86 9.46
N GLU A 82 9.68 -1.12 10.08
CA GLU A 82 9.67 -0.77 11.49
C GLU A 82 9.57 0.74 11.64
N LEU A 83 8.61 1.21 12.44
CA LEU A 83 8.54 2.61 12.86
C LEU A 83 9.56 2.86 13.97
N LEU A 84 10.51 3.77 13.74
CA LEU A 84 11.50 4.18 14.74
C LEU A 84 11.01 5.35 15.61
N GLY A 85 10.00 6.09 15.13
CA GLY A 85 9.37 7.19 15.83
C GLY A 85 9.06 8.37 14.90
N VAL A 86 8.36 9.36 15.42
CA VAL A 86 8.05 10.61 14.71
C VAL A 86 8.65 11.79 15.49
N VAL A 87 9.56 12.54 14.86
CA VAL A 87 10.26 13.67 15.49
C VAL A 87 10.14 14.91 14.62
N ASP A 88 9.62 16.00 15.17
CA ASP A 88 9.41 17.28 14.47
C ASP A 88 8.63 17.12 13.14
N GLY A 89 7.66 16.21 13.11
CA GLY A 89 6.87 15.88 11.92
C GLY A 89 7.59 14.97 10.92
N VAL A 90 8.82 14.54 11.20
CA VAL A 90 9.57 13.59 10.36
C VAL A 90 9.35 12.17 10.86
N VAL A 91 8.79 11.33 10.00
CA VAL A 91 8.56 9.90 10.27
C VAL A 91 9.85 9.14 9.97
N ARG A 92 10.42 8.50 10.99
CA ARG A 92 11.62 7.66 10.81
C ARG A 92 11.24 6.19 10.71
N LEU A 93 11.61 5.57 9.61
CA LEU A 93 11.31 4.17 9.32
C LEU A 93 12.59 3.37 9.13
N ARG A 94 12.55 2.07 9.41
CA ARG A 94 13.58 1.12 9.01
C ARG A 94 12.94 0.02 8.17
N LEU A 95 13.35 -0.06 6.91
CA LEU A 95 13.01 -1.21 6.07
C LEU A 95 13.91 -2.38 6.45
N THR A 96 13.38 -3.59 6.50
CA THR A 96 14.12 -4.82 6.82
C THR A 96 13.88 -5.91 5.77
N GLY A 97 14.71 -6.96 5.80
CA GLY A 97 14.65 -8.07 4.84
C GLY A 97 15.09 -7.67 3.43
N SER A 98 14.44 -8.25 2.42
CA SER A 98 14.78 -8.06 1.00
C SER A 98 14.52 -6.63 0.50
N CYS A 99 13.79 -5.81 1.26
CA CYS A 99 13.61 -4.38 1.01
C CYS A 99 14.95 -3.60 1.01
N GLN A 100 15.98 -4.11 1.69
CA GLN A 100 17.30 -3.45 1.75
C GLN A 100 18.23 -3.81 0.57
N SER A 101 18.01 -4.95 -0.09
CA SER A 101 19.02 -5.57 -0.96
C SER A 101 18.66 -5.58 -2.46
N CYS A 102 17.45 -5.19 -2.85
CA CYS A 102 16.99 -5.17 -4.23
C CYS A 102 16.58 -3.76 -4.70
N PRO A 103 17.36 -3.09 -5.56
CA PRO A 103 17.09 -1.71 -5.97
C PRO A 103 15.82 -1.53 -6.82
N SER A 104 15.40 -2.55 -7.58
CA SER A 104 14.17 -2.48 -8.39
C SER A 104 12.89 -2.65 -7.56
N SER A 105 12.93 -3.43 -6.49
CA SER A 105 11.78 -3.65 -5.60
C SER A 105 11.66 -2.56 -4.54
N ALA A 106 12.79 -1.99 -4.10
CA ALA A 106 12.82 -0.94 -3.08
C ALA A 106 11.97 0.28 -3.46
N VAL A 107 11.97 0.70 -4.74
CA VAL A 107 11.22 1.89 -5.19
C VAL A 107 9.71 1.72 -5.02
N THR A 108 9.14 0.59 -5.46
CA THR A 108 7.70 0.33 -5.36
C THR A 108 7.26 0.12 -3.90
N LEU A 109 8.12 -0.51 -3.09
CA LEU A 109 7.85 -0.76 -1.67
C LEU A 109 7.92 0.54 -0.86
N GLU A 110 8.90 1.39 -1.13
CA GLU A 110 9.04 2.71 -0.52
C GLU A 110 7.86 3.62 -0.89
N LEU A 111 7.39 3.55 -2.15
CA LEU A 111 6.20 4.29 -2.57
C LEU A 111 4.94 3.84 -1.82
N ALA A 112 4.70 2.54 -1.70
CA ALA A 112 3.56 2.01 -0.95
C ALA A 112 3.58 2.45 0.52
N VAL A 113 4.76 2.43 1.15
CA VAL A 113 4.94 2.91 2.53
C VAL A 113 4.70 4.42 2.63
N LYS A 114 5.30 5.22 1.75
CA LYS A 114 5.13 6.69 1.75
C LYS A 114 3.66 7.08 1.55
N ASP A 115 2.98 6.47 0.59
CA ASP A 115 1.57 6.75 0.31
C ASP A 115 0.68 6.41 1.51
N ALA A 116 0.89 5.25 2.14
CA ALA A 116 0.13 4.85 3.32
C ALA A 116 0.34 5.81 4.49
N VAL A 117 1.59 6.22 4.73
CA VAL A 117 1.93 7.19 5.79
C VAL A 117 1.31 8.55 5.52
N LEU A 118 1.40 9.07 4.29
CA LEU A 118 0.84 10.38 3.93
C LEU A 118 -0.69 10.39 3.98
N ALA A 119 -1.34 9.27 3.66
CA ALA A 119 -2.79 9.14 3.79
C ALA A 119 -3.23 9.20 5.26
N ALA A 120 -2.53 8.51 6.16
CA ALA A 120 -2.89 8.43 7.57
C ALA A 120 -2.40 9.63 8.42
N ALA A 121 -1.32 10.27 7.99
CA ALA A 121 -0.68 11.38 8.70
C ALA A 121 -0.25 12.49 7.72
N PRO A 122 -1.22 13.20 7.11
CA PRO A 122 -0.96 14.25 6.13
C PRO A 122 -0.20 15.46 6.70
N GLU A 123 -0.15 15.62 8.04
CA GLU A 123 0.62 16.68 8.69
C GLU A 123 2.13 16.39 8.78
N THR A 124 2.57 15.20 8.38
CA THR A 124 4.01 14.85 8.38
C THR A 124 4.78 15.68 7.36
N VAL A 125 5.98 16.09 7.74
CA VAL A 125 6.83 16.98 6.93
C VAL A 125 7.72 16.18 5.99
N ASP A 126 8.25 15.06 6.45
CA ASP A 126 9.14 14.20 5.68
C ASP A 126 9.12 12.76 6.21
N ILE A 127 9.62 11.82 5.41
CA ILE A 127 9.75 10.40 5.75
C ILE A 127 11.20 9.97 5.49
N GLU A 128 11.92 9.71 6.58
CA GLU A 128 13.32 9.27 6.57
C GLU A 128 13.42 7.74 6.74
N VAL A 129 13.99 7.05 5.75
CA VAL A 129 14.28 5.61 5.86
C VAL A 129 15.71 5.39 6.36
N VAL A 130 15.84 5.07 7.64
CA VAL A 130 17.10 4.77 8.33
C VAL A 130 17.57 3.37 7.95
N GLY A 131 18.58 3.28 7.08
CA GLY A 131 19.18 2.00 6.66
C GLY A 131 19.41 1.86 5.17
N ALA A 132 18.90 2.77 4.34
CA ALA A 132 19.36 2.94 2.96
C ALA A 132 20.77 3.57 2.99
N THR A 133 21.78 2.79 3.40
CA THR A 133 23.16 3.18 3.13
C THR A 133 23.29 3.16 1.60
N PRO A 134 23.60 4.28 0.92
CA PRO A 134 23.96 4.19 -0.48
C PRO A 134 25.16 3.26 -0.53
N ALA A 135 25.00 2.12 -1.21
CA ALA A 135 26.05 1.14 -1.37
C ALA A 135 27.24 1.80 -2.09
N ALA A 136 28.15 2.37 -1.32
CA ALA A 136 29.48 2.71 -1.78
C ALA A 136 30.22 1.37 -1.94
N GLY A 137 30.19 0.82 -3.16
CA GLY A 137 30.77 -0.50 -3.43
C GLY A 137 30.72 -0.96 -4.88
N SER A 138 31.46 -0.23 -5.73
CA SER A 138 31.95 -0.59 -7.07
C SER A 138 30.97 -0.88 -8.22
N GLY A 139 30.97 0.04 -9.18
CA GLY A 139 31.04 -0.30 -10.61
C GLY A 139 29.73 -0.21 -11.38
N LEU A 140 29.45 1.00 -11.89
CA LEU A 140 28.37 1.38 -12.81
C LEU A 140 27.03 1.69 -12.12
N ILE A 141 26.82 2.99 -11.89
CA ILE A 141 25.47 3.53 -11.68
C ILE A 141 24.75 3.40 -13.02
N ALA A 142 23.67 2.61 -13.07
CA ALA A 142 22.80 2.57 -14.24
C ALA A 142 22.33 4.00 -14.55
N ALA A 143 22.40 4.42 -15.82
CA ALA A 143 22.05 5.78 -16.22
C ALA A 143 20.63 6.17 -15.74
N GLU A 144 19.74 5.18 -15.66
CA GLU A 144 18.38 5.26 -15.12
C GLU A 144 18.33 5.84 -13.69
N SER A 145 19.24 5.44 -12.79
CA SER A 145 19.32 5.96 -11.41
C SER A 145 19.92 7.36 -11.31
N LEU A 146 20.61 7.85 -12.35
CA LEU A 146 21.08 9.24 -12.39
C LEU A 146 19.96 10.22 -12.78
N PHE A 147 18.96 9.77 -13.55
CA PHE A 147 17.87 10.62 -13.99
C PHE A 147 16.79 10.85 -12.92
N SER A 148 16.70 10.02 -11.88
CA SER A 148 15.77 10.22 -10.76
C SER A 148 16.16 11.39 -9.83
N HIS A 149 17.45 11.73 -9.76
CA HIS A 149 17.97 12.76 -8.86
C HIS A 149 18.02 14.17 -9.47
N VAL A 150 17.61 14.36 -10.73
CA VAL A 150 17.78 15.64 -11.47
C VAL A 150 16.51 16.50 -11.53
N HIS A 151 15.41 16.10 -10.87
CA HIS A 151 14.23 16.96 -10.72
C HIS A 151 13.97 17.34 -9.25
N PRO A 152 14.73 18.29 -8.66
CA PRO A 152 14.24 19.05 -7.53
C PRO A 152 13.31 20.16 -8.05
N ASN A 153 12.13 20.26 -7.47
CA ASN A 153 11.10 21.27 -7.73
C ASN A 153 10.40 21.23 -9.11
N GLY A 154 9.19 20.68 -9.08
CA GLY A 154 8.12 21.00 -10.02
C GLY A 154 6.79 20.69 -9.36
N LEU A 155 6.06 21.72 -8.96
CA LEU A 155 4.61 21.64 -8.92
C LEU A 155 4.17 21.13 -10.29
N ASP A 156 3.34 20.09 -10.31
CA ASP A 156 2.64 19.45 -11.44
C ASP A 156 2.90 17.93 -11.40
N GLY A 157 1.86 17.19 -11.04
CA GLY A 157 1.88 15.76 -10.74
C GLY A 157 2.22 14.85 -11.92
N SER A 158 3.49 14.82 -12.32
CA SER A 158 4.01 13.83 -13.27
C SER A 158 5.53 13.75 -13.19
N SER A 159 6.04 12.84 -12.36
CA SER A 159 7.44 12.41 -12.45
C SER A 159 7.56 10.91 -12.14
N GLY A 160 7.36 10.07 -13.16
CA GLY A 160 7.90 8.70 -13.22
C GLY A 160 7.22 7.60 -12.38
N THR A 161 6.03 7.86 -11.83
CA THR A 161 5.36 7.07 -10.79
C THR A 161 4.28 6.15 -11.35
N GLY A 162 4.15 4.91 -10.85
CA GLY A 162 2.99 4.07 -11.13
C GLY A 162 1.66 4.79 -10.81
N THR A 163 0.59 4.44 -11.53
CA THR A 163 -0.74 5.02 -11.34
C THR A 163 -1.59 4.10 -10.48
N TRP A 164 -2.19 4.65 -9.43
CA TRP A 164 -3.21 3.93 -8.65
C TRP A 164 -4.52 3.91 -9.43
N VAL A 165 -5.09 2.72 -9.58
CA VAL A 165 -6.36 2.52 -10.26
C VAL A 165 -7.32 1.87 -9.27
N SER A 166 -8.48 2.49 -9.07
CA SER A 166 -9.55 1.95 -8.24
C SER A 166 -10.20 0.74 -8.93
N VAL A 167 -10.37 -0.35 -8.18
CA VAL A 167 -10.91 -1.64 -8.65
C VAL A 167 -11.83 -2.23 -7.56
N PRO A 168 -13.01 -1.63 -7.31
CA PRO A 168 -13.94 -2.08 -6.25
C PRO A 168 -14.38 -3.54 -6.42
N GLU A 169 -14.38 -4.07 -7.64
CA GLU A 169 -14.77 -5.45 -7.94
C GLU A 169 -13.87 -6.49 -7.27
N LEU A 170 -12.66 -6.10 -6.84
CA LEU A 170 -11.78 -6.99 -6.07
C LEU A 170 -12.34 -7.33 -4.69
N GLU A 171 -13.23 -6.51 -4.13
CA GLU A 171 -13.85 -6.78 -2.83
C GLU A 171 -14.82 -7.96 -2.86
N GLU A 172 -15.41 -8.22 -4.02
CA GLU A 172 -16.44 -9.25 -4.23
C GLU A 172 -15.87 -10.68 -4.19
N LEU A 173 -14.55 -10.84 -4.37
CA LEU A 173 -13.85 -12.12 -4.28
C LEU A 173 -14.09 -12.80 -2.93
N THR A 174 -14.53 -14.06 -2.91
CA THR A 174 -14.68 -14.79 -1.64
C THR A 174 -13.35 -15.39 -1.17
N PRO A 175 -13.14 -15.62 0.14
CA PRO A 175 -11.91 -16.25 0.63
C PRO A 175 -11.65 -17.61 -0.04
N GLY A 176 -10.48 -17.74 -0.68
CA GLY A 176 -10.08 -18.93 -1.45
C GLY A 176 -10.30 -18.81 -2.96
N GLU A 177 -10.94 -17.74 -3.44
CA GLU A 177 -11.11 -17.50 -4.87
C GLU A 177 -9.87 -16.90 -5.54
N VAL A 178 -9.77 -17.17 -6.83
CA VAL A 178 -8.79 -16.61 -7.76
C VAL A 178 -9.55 -16.14 -8.99
N ALA A 179 -9.34 -14.90 -9.40
CA ALA A 179 -9.93 -14.37 -10.62
C ALA A 179 -8.94 -13.47 -11.37
N GLY A 180 -9.14 -13.37 -12.68
CA GLY A 180 -8.39 -12.46 -13.54
C GLY A 180 -9.16 -11.16 -13.73
N PHE A 181 -8.45 -10.03 -13.71
CA PHE A 181 -8.99 -8.69 -13.94
C PHE A 181 -8.14 -7.95 -14.98
N SER A 182 -8.68 -6.90 -15.57
CA SER A 182 -7.92 -5.97 -16.42
C SER A 182 -7.96 -4.59 -15.77
N VAL A 183 -6.80 -4.06 -15.40
CA VAL A 183 -6.67 -2.79 -14.68
C VAL A 183 -5.80 -1.86 -15.53
N ALA A 184 -6.38 -0.78 -16.04
CA ALA A 184 -5.73 0.11 -17.00
C ALA A 184 -5.07 -0.63 -18.20
N GLY A 185 -5.72 -1.68 -18.70
CA GLY A 185 -5.22 -2.51 -19.82
C GLY A 185 -4.22 -3.60 -19.41
N LEU A 186 -3.70 -3.59 -18.19
CA LEU A 186 -2.82 -4.62 -17.66
C LEU A 186 -3.65 -5.83 -17.17
N PRO A 187 -3.48 -7.03 -17.73
CA PRO A 187 -4.10 -8.23 -17.18
C PRO A 187 -3.41 -8.63 -15.88
N ILE A 188 -4.21 -8.75 -14.82
CA ILE A 188 -3.76 -9.11 -13.48
C ILE A 188 -4.52 -10.34 -12.98
N LEU A 189 -3.87 -11.12 -12.13
CA LEU A 189 -4.46 -12.21 -11.37
C LEU A 189 -4.59 -11.76 -9.92
N VAL A 190 -5.78 -11.88 -9.33
CA VAL A 190 -6.02 -11.56 -7.92
C VAL A 190 -6.52 -12.81 -7.21
N CYS A 191 -6.01 -13.05 -6.01
CA CYS A 191 -6.50 -14.11 -5.15
C CYS A 191 -6.74 -13.61 -3.72
N ARG A 192 -7.79 -14.13 -3.07
CA ARG A 192 -8.10 -13.80 -1.67
C ARG A 192 -7.73 -14.95 -0.74
N ILE A 193 -6.91 -14.69 0.27
CA ILE A 193 -6.55 -15.68 1.30
C ILE A 193 -6.94 -15.13 2.67
N GLY A 194 -7.98 -15.69 3.29
CA GLY A 194 -8.60 -15.07 4.45
C GLY A 194 -9.22 -13.74 4.04
N GLU A 195 -8.89 -12.66 4.75
CA GLU A 195 -9.35 -11.29 4.43
C GLU A 195 -8.39 -10.54 3.50
N GLN A 196 -7.21 -11.10 3.20
CA GLN A 196 -6.17 -10.42 2.44
C GLN A 196 -6.29 -10.69 0.94
N LEU A 197 -6.17 -9.62 0.15
CA LEU A 197 -6.06 -9.68 -1.31
C LEU A 197 -4.59 -9.64 -1.75
N PHE A 198 -4.25 -10.48 -2.72
CA PHE A 198 -2.94 -10.50 -3.36
C PHE A 198 -3.12 -10.38 -4.87
N ALA A 199 -2.43 -9.43 -5.49
CA ALA A 199 -2.47 -9.21 -6.94
C ALA A 199 -1.11 -9.49 -7.59
N TYR A 200 -1.15 -10.07 -8.78
CA TYR A 200 0.02 -10.36 -9.62
C TYR A 200 -0.29 -10.00 -11.06
N ARG A 201 0.75 -9.80 -11.87
CA ARG A 201 0.61 -9.85 -13.33
C ARG A 201 0.09 -11.23 -13.75
N ASP A 202 -0.75 -11.26 -14.78
CA ASP A 202 -1.27 -12.51 -15.35
C ASP A 202 -0.22 -13.25 -16.20
N ARG A 203 0.88 -13.65 -15.56
CA ARG A 203 2.00 -14.35 -16.20
C ARG A 203 2.69 -15.29 -15.23
N CYS A 204 2.74 -16.56 -15.57
CA CYS A 204 3.46 -17.57 -14.81
C CYS A 204 4.98 -17.34 -14.90
N ALA A 205 5.68 -17.29 -13.76
CA ALA A 205 7.13 -17.12 -13.74
C ALA A 205 7.89 -18.31 -14.37
N ALA A 206 7.31 -19.51 -14.34
CA ALA A 206 7.94 -20.73 -14.84
C ALA A 206 7.75 -20.97 -16.34
N CYS A 207 6.53 -20.78 -16.86
CA CYS A 207 6.23 -21.10 -18.26
C CYS A 207 5.80 -19.89 -19.08
N THR A 208 5.75 -18.70 -18.49
CA THR A 208 5.37 -17.42 -19.12
C THR A 208 3.96 -17.33 -19.70
N HIS A 209 3.15 -18.38 -19.59
CA HIS A 209 1.74 -18.38 -20.00
C HIS A 209 0.88 -17.61 -19.00
N SER A 210 -0.32 -17.23 -19.43
CA SER A 210 -1.35 -16.66 -18.57
C SER A 210 -1.69 -17.61 -17.41
N LEU A 211 -2.00 -17.02 -16.26
CA LEU A 211 -2.50 -17.69 -15.07
C LEU A 211 -4.03 -17.70 -15.02
N ALA A 212 -4.73 -17.26 -16.08
CA ALA A 212 -6.19 -17.39 -16.18
C ALA A 212 -6.61 -18.85 -16.01
N GLY A 213 -7.45 -19.12 -15.00
CA GLY A 213 -7.84 -20.48 -14.60
C GLY A 213 -6.93 -21.11 -13.54
N ALA A 214 -5.98 -20.36 -12.97
CA ALA A 214 -5.26 -20.77 -11.77
C ALA A 214 -6.22 -20.95 -10.59
N THR A 215 -5.87 -21.86 -9.69
CA THR A 215 -6.68 -22.18 -8.50
C THR A 215 -5.82 -22.13 -7.26
N LEU A 216 -6.38 -21.64 -6.15
CA LEU A 216 -5.78 -21.84 -4.83
C LEU A 216 -6.03 -23.28 -4.37
N GLN A 217 -4.96 -23.95 -3.97
CA GLN A 217 -4.98 -25.31 -3.44
C GLN A 217 -4.39 -25.30 -2.04
N ARG A 218 -4.86 -26.23 -1.20
CA ARG A 218 -4.21 -26.44 0.10
C ARG A 218 -2.91 -27.20 -0.11
N LYS A 219 -1.83 -26.75 0.50
CA LYS A 219 -0.59 -27.53 0.56
C LYS A 219 -0.84 -28.88 1.27
N ALA A 220 -0.42 -29.99 0.65
CA ALA A 220 -0.55 -31.30 1.27
C ALA A 220 0.24 -31.36 2.58
N GLY A 221 -0.44 -31.64 3.71
CA GLY A 221 0.17 -31.65 5.04
C GLY A 221 0.49 -30.26 5.63
N GLY A 222 0.08 -29.17 4.95
CA GLY A 222 0.23 -27.80 5.44
C GLY A 222 -0.78 -27.43 6.53
N GLN A 223 -0.50 -26.33 7.24
CA GLN A 223 -1.41 -25.77 8.23
C GLN A 223 -2.67 -25.18 7.54
N VAL A 224 -3.72 -24.95 8.33
CA VAL A 224 -4.91 -24.23 7.85
C VAL A 224 -4.47 -22.81 7.44
N GLY A 225 -4.60 -22.48 6.15
CA GLY A 225 -4.16 -21.19 5.59
C GLY A 225 -2.94 -21.25 4.66
N ASP A 226 -2.31 -22.43 4.51
CA ASP A 226 -1.26 -22.70 3.52
C ASP A 226 -1.88 -22.85 2.12
N ALA A 227 -2.22 -21.70 1.54
CA ALA A 227 -2.79 -21.61 0.20
C ALA A 227 -1.66 -21.51 -0.83
N VAL A 228 -1.73 -22.38 -1.83
CA VAL A 228 -0.76 -22.51 -2.90
C VAL A 228 -1.47 -22.24 -4.21
N LEU A 229 -1.00 -21.27 -4.97
CA LEU A 229 -1.52 -20.96 -6.29
C LEU A 229 -0.91 -21.92 -7.32
N ARG A 230 -1.74 -22.58 -8.12
CA ARG A 230 -1.29 -23.52 -9.13
C ARG A 230 -1.51 -22.97 -10.55
N CYS A 231 -0.44 -22.92 -11.34
CA CYS A 231 -0.54 -22.55 -12.76
C CYS A 231 -1.37 -23.61 -13.52
N PRO A 232 -2.35 -23.20 -14.35
CA PRO A 232 -3.18 -24.14 -15.11
C PRO A 232 -2.41 -24.83 -16.24
N SER A 233 -1.39 -24.16 -16.80
CA SER A 233 -0.62 -24.65 -17.95
C SER A 233 0.51 -25.62 -17.55
N CYS A 234 1.45 -25.16 -16.72
CA CYS A 234 2.62 -25.96 -16.35
C CYS A 234 2.49 -26.67 -15.00
N ARG A 235 1.43 -26.39 -14.24
CA ARG A 235 1.17 -26.97 -12.91
C ARG A 235 2.19 -26.59 -11.83
N ALA A 236 3.06 -25.62 -12.09
CA ALA A 236 3.93 -25.04 -11.08
C ALA A 236 3.09 -24.41 -9.95
N HIS A 237 3.58 -24.59 -8.73
CA HIS A 237 3.01 -24.08 -7.51
C HIS A 237 3.75 -22.83 -7.06
N PHE A 238 2.99 -21.82 -6.63
CA PHE A 238 3.49 -20.55 -6.13
C PHE A 238 2.87 -20.26 -4.78
N ASP A 239 3.63 -19.63 -3.88
CA ASP A 239 3.15 -19.16 -2.59
C ASP A 239 2.76 -17.67 -2.68
N PRO A 240 1.46 -17.33 -2.71
CA PRO A 240 1.03 -15.95 -2.85
C PRO A 240 1.52 -15.06 -1.68
N ARG A 241 1.56 -15.62 -0.47
CA ARG A 241 2.01 -14.90 0.72
C ARG A 241 3.51 -14.56 0.69
N ARG A 242 4.26 -15.13 -0.25
CA ARG A 242 5.70 -14.88 -0.47
C ARG A 242 5.96 -14.36 -1.89
N ALA A 243 5.21 -13.34 -2.31
CA ALA A 243 5.32 -12.68 -3.61
C ALA A 243 5.19 -13.64 -4.80
N GLY A 244 4.43 -14.73 -4.61
CA GLY A 244 4.31 -15.77 -5.62
C GLY A 244 5.62 -16.52 -5.83
N LEU A 245 6.39 -16.78 -4.77
CA LEU A 245 7.59 -17.61 -4.81
C LEU A 245 7.23 -19.01 -5.32
N ARG A 246 7.93 -19.46 -6.36
CA ARG A 246 7.78 -20.81 -6.88
C ARG A 246 8.22 -21.86 -5.85
N LEU A 247 7.40 -22.88 -5.68
CA LEU A 247 7.61 -23.96 -4.71
C LEU A 247 8.20 -25.23 -5.33
N ASP A 248 8.11 -25.41 -6.65
CA ASP A 248 8.60 -26.59 -7.36
C ASP A 248 9.83 -26.28 -8.23
N GLY A 249 10.95 -27.00 -8.07
CA GLY A 249 12.12 -26.91 -8.95
C GLY A 249 13.45 -26.61 -8.24
N ASP A 250 14.53 -26.49 -9.01
CA ASP A 250 15.87 -26.15 -8.51
C ASP A 250 16.03 -24.64 -8.24
N ALA A 251 16.99 -24.34 -7.37
CA ALA A 251 17.15 -23.19 -6.46
C ALA A 251 17.15 -21.74 -7.00
N ASP A 252 16.77 -21.48 -8.26
CA ASP A 252 16.56 -20.10 -8.72
C ASP A 252 15.14 -19.66 -8.35
N ALA A 253 15.05 -18.67 -7.46
CA ALA A 253 13.79 -18.15 -6.92
C ALA A 253 13.02 -17.37 -8.01
N GLU A 254 12.34 -18.09 -8.91
CA GLU A 254 11.35 -17.54 -9.82
C GLU A 254 10.12 -17.10 -9.00
N THR A 255 9.86 -15.80 -8.94
CA THR A 255 8.67 -15.24 -8.30
C THR A 255 7.69 -14.75 -9.37
N LEU A 256 6.41 -14.79 -9.07
CA LEU A 256 5.44 -13.99 -9.81
C LEU A 256 5.80 -12.50 -9.69
N SER A 257 5.17 -11.68 -10.52
CA SER A 257 5.33 -10.23 -10.48
C SER A 257 4.13 -9.61 -9.73
N PRO A 258 4.22 -9.44 -8.41
CA PRO A 258 3.13 -8.87 -7.61
C PRO A 258 2.91 -7.38 -7.90
N LEU A 259 1.68 -6.93 -7.62
CA LEU A 259 1.26 -5.54 -7.70
C LEU A 259 0.73 -5.10 -6.32
N PRO A 260 1.09 -3.89 -5.83
CA PRO A 260 0.53 -3.36 -4.59
C PRO A 260 -0.99 -3.27 -4.66
N VAL A 261 -1.66 -3.71 -3.60
CA VAL A 261 -3.12 -3.57 -3.40
C VAL A 261 -3.32 -2.86 -2.07
N LEU A 262 -4.06 -1.74 -2.08
CA LEU A 262 -4.41 -0.96 -0.91
C LEU A 262 -5.85 -0.48 -1.00
N VAL A 263 -6.49 -0.20 0.12
CA VAL A 263 -7.78 0.50 0.14
C VAL A 263 -7.49 2.01 0.14
N ARG A 264 -8.12 2.74 -0.77
CA ARG A 264 -8.04 4.20 -0.89
C ARG A 264 -9.44 4.75 -1.12
N ASP A 265 -9.80 5.79 -0.40
CA ASP A 265 -11.16 6.35 -0.32
C ASP A 265 -12.26 5.29 -0.11
N GLY A 266 -11.99 4.28 0.72
CA GLY A 266 -12.88 3.14 0.96
C GLY A 266 -13.03 2.18 -0.23
N VAL A 267 -12.16 2.28 -1.24
CA VAL A 267 -12.19 1.46 -2.45
C VAL A 267 -10.85 0.75 -2.65
N VAL A 268 -10.90 -0.58 -2.81
CA VAL A 268 -9.70 -1.35 -3.18
C VAL A 268 -9.10 -0.80 -4.48
N SER A 269 -7.80 -0.51 -4.43
CA SER A 269 -7.02 0.10 -5.49
C SER A 269 -5.72 -0.69 -5.72
N VAL A 270 -5.30 -0.77 -6.98
CA VAL A 270 -4.08 -1.47 -7.40
C VAL A 270 -3.11 -0.48 -8.03
N ALA A 271 -1.83 -0.55 -7.66
CA ALA A 271 -0.79 0.26 -8.29
C ALA A 271 -0.31 -0.38 -9.59
N VAL A 272 -0.50 0.32 -10.72
CA VAL A 272 -0.08 -0.11 -12.05
C VAL A 272 1.18 0.66 -12.47
N PRO A 273 2.29 -0.01 -12.85
CA PRO A 273 3.49 0.68 -13.31
C PRO A 273 3.25 1.51 -14.57
N ALA A 274 3.83 2.72 -14.65
CA ALA A 274 3.59 3.68 -15.73
C ALA A 274 4.04 3.22 -17.14
N ALA A 275 4.89 2.18 -17.23
CA ALA A 275 5.39 1.66 -18.50
C ALA A 275 4.33 0.95 -19.38
N GLU A 276 3.10 0.79 -18.88
CA GLU A 276 2.08 -0.08 -19.50
C GLU A 276 0.72 0.59 -19.72
N VAL A 277 0.62 1.90 -19.47
CA VAL A 277 -0.54 2.70 -19.89
C VAL A 277 -0.23 3.24 -21.30
N ALA A 278 -0.46 2.42 -22.32
CA ALA A 278 -0.36 2.79 -23.73
C ALA A 278 -1.56 2.30 -24.53
#